data_AF-A0A5C7HTE2-F1
#
_entry.id   AF-A0A5C7HTE2-F1
#
_cell.length_a   1.000
_cell.length_b   1.000
_cell.length_c   1.000
_cell.angle_alpha   90.00
_cell.angle_beta   90.00
_cell.angle_gamma   90.00
#
_symmetry.space_group_name_H-M   'P 1'
#
loop_
_entity.id
_entity.type
_entity.pdbx_description
1 polymer ?
#
loop_
_entity_poly.entity_id
_entity_poly.type
_entity_poly.pdbx_seq_one_letter_code
_entity_poly.pdbx_strand_id
1 'polypeptide(L)'
;MIGLFFWVLIMIYHNDLALIFSSSQAVLQAVNKLSLLLAFTILLNSVQPVLSGVAVGSGWQSYVAYINLGCYYVIGVPLGFVMGWVFNQGVMGIWAGMIFGGTAVQTLILIIITARCDWEKEAEKASMHVRKWGAEVN
;
A
#
# COMPACT_ATOMS: atom_id res chain seq x y z
N MET A 1 -10.60 1.16 -10.54
CA MET A 1 -11.88 0.43 -10.80
C MET A 1 -11.76 -1.06 -10.53
N ILE A 2 -10.76 -1.78 -11.05
CA ILE A 2 -10.58 -3.23 -10.80
C ILE A 2 -10.42 -3.57 -9.30
N GLY A 3 -9.64 -2.80 -8.54
CA GLY A 3 -9.48 -3.04 -7.09
C GLY A 3 -10.77 -2.87 -6.29
N LEU A 4 -11.60 -1.89 -6.64
CA LEU A 4 -12.91 -1.66 -6.02
C LEU A 4 -13.90 -2.80 -6.34
N PHE A 5 -13.84 -3.34 -7.57
CA PHE A 5 -14.62 -4.49 -7.98
C PHE A 5 -14.27 -5.74 -7.16
N PHE A 6 -12.99 -6.09 -7.06
CA PHE A 6 -12.55 -7.23 -6.24
C PHE A 6 -12.83 -7.04 -4.75
N TRP A 7 -12.74 -5.81 -4.23
CA TRP A 7 -13.09 -5.46 -2.86
C TRP A 7 -14.55 -5.76 -2.53
N VAL A 8 -15.48 -5.31 -3.38
CA VAL A 8 -16.92 -5.58 -3.22
C VAL A 8 -17.20 -7.08 -3.33
N LEU A 9 -16.56 -7.76 -4.27
CA LEU A 9 -16.77 -9.19 -4.52
C LEU A 9 -16.32 -10.03 -3.32
N ILE A 10 -15.18 -9.72 -2.70
CA ILE A 10 -14.70 -10.40 -1.49
C ILE A 10 -15.59 -10.12 -0.28
N MET A 11 -16.09 -8.88 -0.11
CA MET A 11 -17.03 -8.56 0.96
C MET A 11 -18.36 -9.29 0.85
N ILE A 12 -18.89 -9.47 -0.38
CA ILE A 12 -20.17 -10.17 -0.61
C ILE A 12 -20.02 -11.69 -0.42
N TYR A 13 -18.95 -12.29 -0.95
CA TYR A 13 -18.74 -13.75 -0.92
C TYR A 13 -17.90 -14.24 0.26
N HIS A 14 -17.64 -13.40 1.25
CA HIS A 14 -16.72 -13.72 2.36
C HIS A 14 -17.19 -14.92 3.18
N ASN A 15 -18.50 -15.11 3.35
CA ASN A 15 -19.09 -16.23 4.09
C ASN A 15 -18.95 -17.56 3.34
N ASP A 16 -19.17 -17.56 2.02
CA ASP A 16 -19.06 -18.78 1.19
C ASP A 16 -17.59 -19.18 1.00
N LEU A 17 -16.69 -18.21 0.84
CA LEU A 17 -15.24 -18.47 0.80
C LEU A 17 -14.71 -19.06 2.11
N ALA A 18 -15.24 -18.62 3.26
CA ALA A 18 -14.86 -19.18 4.56
C ALA A 18 -15.27 -20.66 4.72
N LEU A 19 -16.45 -21.01 4.22
CA LEU A 19 -16.99 -22.38 4.25
C LEU A 19 -16.20 -23.36 3.38
N ILE A 20 -15.58 -22.90 2.28
CA ILE A 20 -14.74 -23.75 1.40
C ILE A 20 -13.43 -24.15 2.10
N PHE A 21 -12.90 -23.30 2.99
CA PHE A 21 -11.64 -23.58 3.69
C PHE A 21 -11.82 -24.29 5.04
N SER A 22 -12.92 -24.08 5.77
CA SER A 22 -13.18 -24.80 7.04
C SER A 22 -14.61 -24.63 7.59
N SER A 23 -15.16 -25.70 8.17
CA SER A 23 -16.44 -25.66 8.91
C SER A 23 -16.32 -25.28 10.39
N SER A 24 -15.12 -24.96 10.89
CA SER A 24 -14.92 -24.56 12.29
C SER A 24 -15.33 -23.10 12.53
N GLN A 25 -16.18 -22.84 13.52
CA GLN A 25 -16.60 -21.47 13.88
C GLN A 25 -15.42 -20.54 14.21
N ALA A 26 -14.33 -21.07 14.78
CA ALA A 26 -13.12 -20.30 15.06
C ALA A 26 -12.43 -19.86 13.76
N VAL A 27 -12.45 -20.71 12.73
CA VAL A 27 -11.87 -20.38 11.42
C VAL A 27 -12.76 -19.42 10.66
N LEU A 28 -14.08 -19.59 10.70
CA LEU A 28 -15.05 -18.65 10.11
C LEU A 28 -14.92 -17.23 10.67
N GLN A 29 -14.75 -17.07 11.98
CA GLN A 29 -14.50 -15.75 12.58
C GLN A 29 -13.13 -15.17 12.18
N ALA A 30 -12.10 -16.00 12.10
CA ALA A 30 -10.79 -15.58 11.61
C ALA A 30 -10.87 -15.12 10.14
N VAL A 31 -11.54 -15.88 9.27
CA VAL A 31 -11.70 -15.56 7.84
C VAL A 31 -12.53 -14.30 7.65
N ASN A 32 -13.57 -14.06 8.45
CA ASN A 32 -14.35 -12.82 8.36
C ASN A 32 -13.47 -11.59 8.64
N LYS A 33 -12.66 -11.65 9.70
CA LYS A 33 -11.72 -10.58 10.01
C LYS A 33 -10.59 -10.47 8.97
N LEU A 34 -10.07 -11.60 8.46
CA LEU A 34 -9.07 -11.61 7.39
C LEU A 34 -9.62 -11.05 6.07
N SER A 35 -10.89 -11.30 5.74
CA SER A 35 -11.56 -10.74 4.55
C SER A 35 -11.63 -9.23 4.63
N LEU A 36 -12.00 -8.68 5.79
CA LEU A 36 -11.94 -7.23 6.00
C LEU A 36 -10.51 -6.70 5.79
N LEU A 37 -9.51 -7.41 6.33
CA LEU A 37 -8.10 -7.04 6.15
C LEU A 37 -7.67 -7.07 4.69
N LEU A 38 -7.98 -8.16 3.97
CA LEU A 38 -7.78 -8.35 2.53
C LEU A 38 -8.41 -7.23 1.72
N ALA A 39 -9.61 -6.82 2.08
CA ALA A 39 -10.31 -5.74 1.43
C ALA A 39 -9.48 -4.44 1.56
N PHE A 40 -9.03 -4.08 2.76
CA PHE A 40 -8.13 -2.93 2.95
C PHE A 40 -6.80 -3.08 2.22
N THR A 41 -6.22 -4.29 2.19
CA THR A 41 -5.00 -4.60 1.43
C THR A 41 -5.16 -4.29 -0.05
N ILE A 42 -6.26 -4.72 -0.66
CA ILE A 42 -6.55 -4.50 -2.08
C ILE A 42 -6.73 -3.01 -2.36
N LEU A 43 -7.41 -2.28 -1.47
CA LEU A 43 -7.60 -0.84 -1.60
C LEU A 43 -6.25 -0.09 -1.55
N LEU A 44 -5.41 -0.40 -0.56
CA LEU A 44 -4.07 0.18 -0.44
C LEU A 44 -3.16 -0.19 -1.63
N ASN A 45 -3.16 -1.46 -2.03
CA ASN A 45 -2.42 -1.94 -3.20
C ASN A 45 -2.94 -1.37 -4.52
N SER A 46 -4.14 -0.77 -4.57
CA SER A 46 -4.60 -0.06 -5.76
C SER A 46 -4.06 1.38 -5.84
N VAL A 47 -3.72 1.99 -4.70
CA VAL A 47 -3.21 3.38 -4.65
C VAL A 47 -1.69 3.41 -4.74
N GLN A 48 -1.02 2.44 -4.13
CA GLN A 48 0.44 2.33 -4.11
C GLN A 48 1.08 2.36 -5.51
N PRO A 49 0.61 1.60 -6.52
CA PRO A 49 1.19 1.61 -7.87
C PRO A 49 1.00 2.94 -8.58
N VAL A 50 -0.12 3.63 -8.32
CA VAL A 50 -0.39 4.95 -8.91
C VAL A 50 0.60 5.97 -8.35
N LEU A 51 0.78 6.01 -7.03
CA LEU A 51 1.74 6.90 -6.37
C LEU A 51 3.18 6.58 -6.75
N SER A 52 3.56 5.29 -6.78
CA SER A 52 4.89 4.87 -7.23
C SER A 52 5.10 5.23 -8.70
N GLY A 53 4.09 5.08 -9.56
CA GLY A 53 4.15 5.47 -10.97
C GLY A 53 4.39 6.97 -11.14
N VAL A 54 3.68 7.81 -10.38
CA VAL A 54 3.89 9.26 -10.36
C VAL A 54 5.31 9.59 -9.87
N ALA A 55 5.75 8.98 -8.76
CA ALA A 55 7.08 9.25 -8.20
C ALA A 55 8.22 8.82 -9.15
N VAL A 56 8.09 7.68 -9.83
CA VAL A 56 9.05 7.24 -10.83
C VAL A 56 9.02 8.16 -12.06
N GLY A 57 7.83 8.58 -12.51
CA GLY A 57 7.66 9.53 -13.62
C GLY A 57 8.28 10.91 -13.34
N SER A 58 8.25 11.36 -12.10
CA SER A 58 8.92 12.59 -11.65
C SER A 58 10.41 12.41 -11.30
N GLY A 59 10.96 11.19 -11.40
CA GLY A 59 12.36 10.90 -11.08
C GLY A 59 12.68 10.77 -9.59
N TRP A 60 11.66 10.71 -8.73
CA TRP A 60 11.79 10.68 -7.26
C TRP A 60 11.86 9.26 -6.69
N GLN A 61 12.04 8.25 -7.54
CA GLN A 61 12.04 6.83 -7.17
C GLN A 61 12.95 6.49 -5.98
N SER A 62 14.15 7.08 -5.92
CA SER A 62 15.12 6.81 -4.84
C SER A 62 14.61 7.29 -3.48
N TYR A 63 14.01 8.48 -3.43
CA TYR A 63 13.46 9.04 -2.20
C TYR A 63 12.30 8.20 -1.68
N VAL A 64 11.43 7.75 -2.58
CA VAL A 64 10.30 6.86 -2.25
C VAL A 64 10.78 5.49 -1.77
N ALA A 65 11.84 4.95 -2.36
CA ALA A 65 12.42 3.67 -1.92
C ALA A 65 12.95 3.74 -0.48
N TYR A 66 13.63 4.83 -0.11
CA TYR A 66 14.08 5.04 1.27
C TYR A 66 12.92 5.15 2.26
N ILE A 67 11.87 5.90 1.91
CA ILE A 67 10.67 6.03 2.74
C ILE A 67 9.99 4.67 2.90
N ASN A 68 9.86 3.90 1.82
CA ASN A 68 9.29 2.56 1.85
C ASN A 68 10.06 1.67 2.84
N LEU A 69 11.39 1.58 2.69
CA LEU A 69 12.24 0.81 3.59
C LEU A 69 12.07 1.23 5.05
N GLY A 70 12.06 2.54 5.32
CA GLY A 70 11.83 3.07 6.66
C GLY A 70 10.48 2.67 7.22
N CYS A 71 9.40 2.88 6.46
CA CYS A 71 8.05 2.54 6.91
C CYS A 71 7.88 1.04 7.14
N TYR A 72 8.34 0.19 6.21
CA TYR A 72 8.17 -1.25 6.33
C TYR A 72 9.01 -1.85 7.45
N TYR A 73 10.29 -1.48 7.57
CA TYR A 73 11.20 -2.12 8.51
C TYR A 73 11.22 -1.46 9.89
N VAL A 74 11.08 -0.13 9.97
CA VAL A 74 11.15 0.59 11.27
C VAL A 74 9.79 0.67 11.94
N ILE A 75 8.70 0.74 11.16
CA ILE A 75 7.34 0.88 11.71
C ILE A 75 6.56 -0.42 11.54
N GLY A 76 6.48 -0.96 10.32
CA GLY A 76 5.70 -2.15 9.98
C GLY A 76 6.11 -3.39 10.76
N VAL A 77 7.42 -3.72 10.79
CA VAL A 77 7.92 -4.91 11.49
C VAL A 77 7.68 -4.83 13.01
N PRO A 78 8.01 -3.74 13.73
CA PRO A 78 7.68 -3.62 15.14
C PRO A 78 6.17 -3.64 15.43
N LEU A 79 5.35 -2.96 14.62
CA LEU A 79 3.89 -3.01 14.76
C LEU A 79 3.34 -4.41 14.52
N GLY A 80 3.85 -5.11 13.51
CA GLY A 80 3.50 -6.50 13.22
C GLY A 80 3.86 -7.42 14.38
N PHE A 81 5.05 -7.25 14.96
CA PHE A 81 5.47 -8.00 16.14
C PHE A 81 4.59 -7.70 17.36
N VAL A 82 4.31 -6.43 17.64
CA VAL A 82 3.44 -6.01 18.75
C VAL A 82 2.01 -6.56 18.55
N MET A 83 1.42 -6.40 17.37
CA MET A 83 0.08 -6.93 17.10
C MET A 83 0.02 -8.47 17.09
N GLY A 84 1.08 -9.14 16.64
CA GLY A 84 1.16 -10.60 16.64
C GLY A 84 1.29 -11.19 18.04
N TRP A 85 2.25 -10.67 18.82
CA TRP A 85 2.63 -11.22 20.12
C TRP A 85 1.93 -10.57 21.32
N VAL A 86 1.81 -9.24 21.37
CA VAL A 86 1.23 -8.53 22.53
C VAL A 86 -0.30 -8.65 22.53
N PHE A 87 -0.92 -8.50 21.36
CA PHE A 87 -2.38 -8.66 21.21
C PHE A 87 -2.82 -10.12 20.98
N ASN A 88 -1.87 -11.07 20.97
CA ASN A 88 -2.09 -12.50 20.78
C ASN A 88 -2.93 -12.84 19.54
N GLN A 89 -2.90 -11.99 18.51
CA GLN A 89 -3.63 -12.18 17.26
C GLN A 89 -2.86 -13.04 16.25
N GLY A 90 -1.66 -13.50 16.62
CA GLY A 90 -0.84 -14.40 15.81
C GLY A 90 -0.56 -13.84 14.42
N VAL A 91 -0.74 -14.67 13.39
CA VAL A 91 -0.49 -14.32 11.99
C VAL A 91 -1.38 -13.16 11.52
N MET A 92 -2.61 -13.08 12.01
CA MET A 92 -3.53 -12.02 11.60
C MET A 92 -3.07 -10.64 12.12
N GLY A 93 -2.56 -10.59 13.36
CA GLY A 93 -1.99 -9.38 13.94
C GLY A 93 -0.73 -8.93 13.21
N ILE A 94 0.15 -9.87 12.83
CA ILE A 94 1.34 -9.58 12.03
C ILE A 94 0.93 -8.99 10.68
N TRP A 95 -0.05 -9.60 10.01
CA TRP A 95 -0.49 -9.15 8.70
C TRP A 95 -1.17 -7.77 8.76
N ALA A 96 -2.00 -7.54 9.77
CA ALA A 96 -2.59 -6.24 10.05
C ALA A 96 -1.51 -5.17 10.31
N GLY A 97 -0.56 -5.46 11.20
CA GLY A 97 0.51 -4.53 11.57
C GLY A 97 1.42 -4.17 10.39
N MET A 98 1.73 -5.14 9.52
CA MET A 98 2.53 -4.89 8.32
C MET A 98 1.80 -4.02 7.30
N ILE A 99 0.50 -4.22 7.11
CA ILE A 99 -0.29 -3.47 6.12
C ILE A 99 -0.63 -2.07 6.62
N PHE A 100 -1.09 -1.94 7.86
CA PHE A 100 -1.40 -0.64 8.45
C PHE A 100 -0.13 0.15 8.80
N GLY A 101 0.90 -0.49 9.33
CA GLY A 101 2.14 0.17 9.76
C GLY A 101 3.14 0.42 8.62
N GLY A 102 3.22 -0.47 7.64
CA GLY A 102 4.09 -0.31 6.47
C GLY A 102 3.37 0.38 5.31
N THR A 103 2.52 -0.37 4.61
CA THR A 103 1.87 0.05 3.35
C THR A 103 1.03 1.32 3.51
N ALA A 104 0.18 1.40 4.54
CA ALA A 104 -0.72 2.55 4.72
C ALA A 104 0.04 3.82 5.11
N VAL A 105 1.00 3.72 6.04
CA VAL A 105 1.86 4.86 6.43
C VAL A 105 2.68 5.36 5.25
N GLN A 106 3.29 4.44 4.49
CA GLN A 106 4.05 4.79 3.29
C GLN A 106 3.15 5.53 2.28
N THR A 107 1.93 5.03 2.05
CA THR A 107 0.96 5.61 1.11
C THR A 107 0.54 7.01 1.56
N LEU A 108 0.29 7.21 2.86
CA LEU A 108 -0.02 8.51 3.45
C LEU A 108 1.13 9.51 3.25
N ILE A 109 2.36 9.10 3.55
CA ILE A 109 3.54 9.95 3.38
C ILE A 109 3.71 10.34 1.91
N LEU A 110 3.56 9.40 0.98
CA LEU A 110 3.58 9.65 -0.46
C LEU A 110 2.50 10.66 -0.86
N ILE A 111 1.25 10.46 -0.44
CA ILE A 111 0.15 11.40 -0.73
C ILE A 111 0.48 12.81 -0.24
N ILE A 112 1.02 12.95 0.97
CA ILE A 112 1.39 14.26 1.54
C ILE A 112 2.49 14.90 0.71
N ILE A 113 3.54 14.15 0.34
CA ILE A 113 4.63 14.66 -0.48
C ILE A 113 4.13 15.08 -1.86
N THR A 114 3.32 14.25 -2.51
CA THR A 114 2.69 14.52 -3.81
C THR A 114 1.77 15.74 -3.74
N ALA A 115 1.01 15.92 -2.66
CA ALA A 115 0.13 17.07 -2.49
C ALA A 115 0.87 18.37 -2.14
N ARG A 116 2.02 18.28 -1.45
CA ARG A 116 2.88 19.42 -1.11
C ARG A 116 3.91 19.75 -2.20
N CYS A 117 4.05 18.89 -3.20
CA CYS A 117 4.93 19.10 -4.33
C CYS A 117 4.45 20.29 -5.16
N ASP A 118 5.38 21.19 -5.47
CA ASP A 118 5.16 22.30 -6.40
C ASP A 118 5.27 21.77 -7.83
N TRP A 119 4.13 21.34 -8.36
CA TRP A 119 4.03 20.71 -9.68
C TRP A 119 4.49 21.62 -10.82
N GLU A 120 4.42 22.95 -10.67
CA GLU A 120 4.94 23.89 -11.66
C GLU A 120 6.46 23.78 -11.78
N LYS A 121 7.17 23.71 -10.65
CA LYS A 121 8.64 23.54 -10.64
C LYS A 121 9.08 22.18 -11.17
N GLU A 122 8.34 21.12 -10.87
CA GLU A 122 8.65 19.79 -11.41
C GLU A 122 8.37 19.72 -12.92
N ALA A 123 7.30 20.37 -13.41
CA ALA A 123 7.03 20.51 -14.84
C ALA A 123 8.13 21.32 -15.54
N GLU A 124 8.62 22.39 -14.92
CA GLU A 124 9.71 23.21 -15.46
C GLU A 124 11.00 22.41 -15.56
N LYS A 125 11.38 21.65 -14.52
CA LYS A 125 12.56 20.74 -14.56
C LYS A 125 12.41 19.67 -15.66
N ALA A 126 11.24 19.05 -15.77
CA ALA A 126 10.98 18.07 -16.82
C ALA A 126 11.13 18.70 -18.21
N SER A 127 10.60 19.91 -18.41
CA SER A 127 10.74 20.65 -19.67
C SER A 127 12.20 21.00 -19.98
N MET A 128 12.99 21.39 -18.98
CA MET A 128 14.42 21.66 -19.15
C MET A 128 15.20 20.41 -19.54
N HIS A 129 14.90 19.25 -18.95
CA HIS A 129 15.54 17.98 -19.32
C HIS A 129 15.23 17.60 -20.78
N VAL A 130 13.97 17.72 -21.21
CA VAL A 130 13.57 17.47 -22.60
C VAL A 130 14.27 18.44 -23.57
N ARG A 131 14.36 19.73 -23.21
CA ARG A 131 15.01 20.75 -24.05
C ARG A 131 16.51 20.52 -24.19
N LYS A 132 17.17 20.05 -23.12
CA LYS A 132 18.59 19.71 -23.13
C LYS A 132 18.87 18.49 -24.02
N TRP A 133 18.02 17.47 -23.94
CA TRP A 133 18.11 16.28 -24.78
C TRP A 133 17.85 16.61 -26.26
N GLY A 134 16.84 17.43 -26.56
CA GLY A 134 16.58 17.89 -27.93
C GLY A 134 17.69 18.77 -28.52
N ALA A 135 18.46 19.45 -27.68
CA ALA A 135 19.62 20.24 -28.10
C ALA A 135 20.90 19.41 -28.29
N GLU A 136 20.99 18.20 -27.73
CA GLU A 136 22.08 17.25 -27.98
C GLU A 136 21.86 16.40 -29.25
N VAL A 137 20.63 16.33 -29.75
CA VAL A 137 20.24 15.53 -30.93
C VAL A 137 20.25 16.34 -32.24
N ASN A 138 20.35 17.67 -32.17
CA ASN A 138 20.52 18.59 -33.30
C ASN A 138 21.96 19.09 -33.41
#